data_AF-A0A0M3SJA8-F1
#
_entry.id   AF-A0A0M3SJA8-F1
#
_cell.length_a   1.000
_cell.length_b   1.000
_cell.length_c   1.000
_cell.angle_alpha   90.00
_cell.angle_beta   90.00
_cell.angle_gamma   90.00
#
_symmetry.space_group_name_H-M   'P 1'
#
loop_
_entity.id
_entity.type
_entity.pdbx_description
1 polymer ?
#
loop_
_entity_poly.entity_id
_entity_poly.type
_entity_poly.pdbx_seq_one_letter_code
_entity_poly.pdbx_strand_id
1 'polypeptide(L)'
;MSDDFLDDNVNMNTLFHLLGNNQRNEITNKEINELCIKVLSNFNLIYSDLKIINLFDKECLKKYKCDFKKILENEQINLKEMNQYSENPSIWVEFLTTISMLLNIQDNYLQTIFTEQIKEIKTNIKILDKSLRLRLNLYHK
;
A
#
# COMPACT_ATOMS: atom_id res chain seq x y z
N MET A 1 50.74 27.79 19.28
CA MET A 1 51.35 26.44 19.28
C MET A 1 50.88 25.82 20.58
N SER A 2 49.72 25.16 20.53
CA SER A 2 49.47 23.74 20.12
C SER A 2 49.36 22.92 21.41
N ASP A 3 48.14 22.50 21.76
CA ASP A 3 47.65 21.10 21.58
C ASP A 3 48.23 20.21 22.70
N ASP A 4 47.55 19.36 23.44
CA ASP A 4 46.27 18.66 23.42
C ASP A 4 46.02 18.27 24.91
N PHE A 5 44.81 18.02 25.44
CA PHE A 5 44.06 16.78 25.24
C PHE A 5 42.67 16.96 25.87
N LEU A 6 41.65 16.83 25.03
CA LEU A 6 40.23 16.80 25.36
C LEU A 6 39.88 15.46 26.01
N ASP A 7 39.42 15.51 27.26
CA ASP A 7 38.78 14.39 27.96
C ASP A 7 37.27 14.43 27.66
N ASP A 8 36.91 14.00 26.45
CA ASP A 8 35.58 14.26 25.86
C ASP A 8 34.96 12.98 25.27
N ASN A 9 34.93 11.90 26.06
CA ASN A 9 34.40 10.60 25.61
C ASN A 9 33.27 10.00 26.46
N VAL A 10 32.74 10.73 27.45
CA VAL A 10 31.70 10.18 28.35
C VAL A 10 30.30 10.74 28.08
N ASN A 11 30.16 11.89 27.40
CA ASN A 11 28.84 12.51 27.17
C ASN A 11 28.22 12.27 25.78
N MET A 12 28.95 11.68 24.83
CA MET A 12 28.42 11.43 23.48
C MET A 12 27.64 10.11 23.36
N ASN A 13 27.88 9.11 24.20
CA ASN A 13 27.17 7.82 24.09
C ASN A 13 25.70 7.88 24.55
N THR A 14 25.33 8.82 25.41
CA THR A 14 23.97 8.95 25.93
C THR A 14 23.03 9.66 24.96
N LEU A 15 23.56 10.55 24.11
CA LEU A 15 22.79 11.25 23.08
C LEU A 15 22.49 10.37 21.87
N PHE A 16 23.40 9.45 21.50
CA PHE A 16 23.15 8.50 20.41
C PHE A 16 22.14 7.40 20.78
N HIS A 17 22.01 7.03 22.06
CA HIS A 17 20.94 6.12 22.49
C HIS A 17 19.56 6.78 22.56
N LEU A 18 19.49 8.09 22.84
CA LEU A 18 18.23 8.85 22.79
C LEU A 18 17.80 9.25 21.37
N LEU A 19 18.75 9.40 20.44
CA LEU A 19 18.49 9.60 19.02
C LEU A 19 18.39 8.29 18.21
N GLY A 20 18.74 7.16 18.81
CA GLY A 20 18.98 5.87 18.17
C GLY A 20 17.78 4.93 18.03
N ASN A 21 16.55 5.37 18.30
CA ASN A 21 15.33 4.59 18.04
C ASN A 21 14.44 5.15 16.92
N ASN A 22 14.98 6.06 16.10
CA ASN A 22 14.41 6.37 14.78
C ASN A 22 15.14 5.64 13.66
N GLN A 23 15.63 4.42 13.90
CA GLN A 23 15.65 3.44 12.83
C GLN A 23 14.20 3.23 12.44
N ARG A 24 13.69 4.05 11.51
CA ARG A 24 12.53 3.67 10.72
C ARG A 24 12.91 2.30 10.19
N ASN A 25 12.24 1.24 10.64
CA ASN A 25 12.42 -0.08 10.07
C ASN A 25 12.23 0.09 8.55
N GLU A 26 13.34 0.14 7.81
CA GLU A 26 13.30 0.19 6.36
C GLU A 26 12.81 -1.18 5.96
N ILE A 27 11.53 -1.24 5.63
CA ILE A 27 10.86 -2.45 5.18
C ILE A 27 11.65 -2.93 3.97
N THR A 28 12.17 -4.14 4.05
CA THR A 28 12.98 -4.74 3.00
C THR A 28 12.13 -4.96 1.74
N ASN A 29 12.77 -5.04 0.57
CA ASN A 29 12.07 -5.37 -0.68
C ASN A 29 11.28 -6.69 -0.58
N LYS A 30 11.77 -7.64 0.22
CA LYS A 30 11.06 -8.90 0.50
C LYS A 30 9.75 -8.67 1.25
N GLU A 31 9.78 -7.86 2.30
CA GLU A 31 8.58 -7.52 3.08
C GLU A 31 7.59 -6.66 2.27
N ILE A 32 8.08 -5.76 1.43
CA ILE A 32 7.25 -5.02 0.46
C ILE A 32 6.49 -5.99 -0.44
N ASN A 33 7.19 -6.97 -1.02
CA ASN A 33 6.58 -8.00 -1.86
C ASN A 33 5.55 -8.83 -1.09
N GLU A 34 5.83 -9.21 0.16
CA GLU A 34 4.88 -9.93 1.00
C GLU A 34 3.61 -9.11 1.28
N LEU A 35 3.74 -7.81 1.56
CA LEU A 35 2.60 -6.91 1.75
C LEU A 35 1.76 -6.76 0.47
N CYS A 36 2.43 -6.63 -0.68
CA CYS A 36 1.82 -6.61 -2.00
C CYS A 36 1.00 -7.89 -2.27
N ILE A 37 1.57 -9.06 -1.98
CA ILE A 37 0.88 -10.35 -2.12
C ILE A 37 -0.35 -10.43 -1.20
N LYS A 38 -0.24 -9.94 0.05
CA LYS A 38 -1.38 -9.91 0.98
C LYS A 38 -2.52 -9.01 0.49
N VAL A 39 -2.18 -7.81 0.00
CA VAL A 39 -3.19 -6.90 -0.61
C VAL A 39 -3.91 -7.60 -1.76
N LEU A 40 -3.16 -8.28 -2.62
CA LEU A 40 -3.72 -9.00 -3.77
C LEU A 40 -4.59 -10.18 -3.38
N SER A 41 -4.13 -11.01 -2.45
CA SER A 41 -4.89 -12.17 -2.00
C SER A 41 -6.23 -11.73 -1.43
N ASN A 42 -6.23 -10.71 -0.57
CA ASN A 42 -7.46 -10.17 0.00
C ASN A 42 -8.35 -9.49 -1.05
N PHE A 43 -7.76 -8.76 -2.00
CA PHE A 43 -8.53 -8.14 -3.08
C PHE A 43 -9.15 -9.20 -3.99
N ASN A 44 -8.44 -10.27 -4.33
CA ASN A 44 -8.97 -11.38 -5.13
C ASN A 44 -10.10 -12.14 -4.41
N LEU A 45 -10.03 -12.28 -3.09
CA LEU A 45 -11.14 -12.83 -2.30
C LEU A 45 -12.39 -11.97 -2.45
N ILE A 46 -12.25 -10.64 -2.32
CA ILE A 46 -13.34 -9.68 -2.52
C ILE A 46 -13.86 -9.74 -3.97
N TYR A 47 -12.94 -9.74 -4.94
CA TYR A 47 -13.22 -9.72 -6.37
C TYR A 47 -13.58 -11.09 -6.96
N SER A 48 -13.82 -12.09 -6.12
CA SER A 48 -14.39 -13.38 -6.52
C SER A 48 -15.93 -13.41 -6.42
N ASP A 49 -16.52 -12.47 -5.68
CA ASP A 49 -17.97 -12.37 -5.51
C ASP A 49 -18.61 -11.61 -6.68
N LEU A 50 -19.55 -12.24 -7.39
CA LEU A 50 -20.24 -11.67 -8.54
C LEU A 50 -20.97 -10.35 -8.22
N LYS A 51 -21.52 -10.19 -7.02
CA LYS A 51 -22.17 -8.94 -6.61
C LYS A 51 -21.14 -7.82 -6.49
N ILE A 52 -19.95 -8.13 -5.99
CA ILE A 52 -18.86 -7.15 -5.86
C ILE A 52 -18.29 -6.78 -7.24
N ILE A 53 -18.11 -7.76 -8.12
CA ILE A 53 -17.71 -7.49 -9.51
C ILE A 53 -18.68 -6.50 -10.17
N ASN A 54 -19.98 -6.78 -10.10
CA ASN A 54 -21.01 -5.90 -10.65
C ASN A 54 -21.02 -4.50 -9.99
N LEU A 55 -20.76 -4.43 -8.67
CA LEU A 55 -20.66 -3.16 -7.95
C LEU A 55 -19.47 -2.34 -8.45
N PHE A 56 -18.30 -2.96 -8.58
CA PHE A 56 -17.08 -2.30 -9.05
C PHE A 56 -17.22 -1.83 -10.50
N ASP A 57 -17.76 -2.66 -11.38
CA ASP A 57 -18.03 -2.27 -12.77
C ASP A 57 -18.98 -1.07 -12.84
N LYS A 58 -20.06 -1.07 -12.04
CA LYS A 58 -20.99 0.05 -11.98
C LYS A 58 -20.32 1.36 -11.54
N GLU A 59 -19.45 1.31 -10.54
CA GLU A 59 -18.74 2.50 -10.08
C GLU A 59 -17.65 2.95 -11.06
N CYS A 60 -16.95 2.00 -11.70
CA CYS A 60 -15.99 2.30 -12.76
C CYS A 60 -16.67 2.95 -13.98
N LEU A 61 -17.83 2.42 -14.42
CA LEU A 61 -18.61 2.99 -15.51
C LEU A 61 -19.06 4.43 -15.21
N LYS A 62 -19.47 4.72 -13.97
CA LYS A 62 -19.86 6.08 -13.58
C LYS A 62 -18.69 7.06 -13.70
N LYS A 63 -17.53 6.68 -13.14
CA LYS A 63 -16.38 7.58 -12.96
C LYS A 63 -15.46 7.65 -14.19
N TYR A 64 -15.18 6.51 -14.80
CA TYR A 64 -14.19 6.36 -15.88
C TYR A 64 -14.80 6.01 -17.24
N LYS A 65 -16.12 5.79 -17.31
CA LYS A 65 -16.84 5.40 -18.54
C LYS A 65 -16.39 4.05 -19.13
N CYS A 66 -15.74 3.22 -18.33
CA CYS A 66 -15.30 1.88 -18.68
C CYS A 66 -15.45 0.92 -17.49
N ASP A 67 -15.54 -0.37 -17.79
CA ASP A 67 -15.62 -1.43 -16.78
C ASP A 67 -14.27 -1.63 -16.08
N PHE A 68 -14.28 -2.20 -14.88
CA PHE A 68 -13.05 -2.35 -14.09
C PHE A 68 -12.00 -3.20 -14.82
N LYS A 69 -12.44 -4.23 -15.55
CA LYS A 69 -11.56 -5.04 -16.39
C LYS A 69 -10.79 -4.21 -17.43
N LYS A 70 -11.44 -3.22 -18.06
CA LYS A 70 -10.78 -2.33 -19.03
C LYS A 70 -9.81 -1.36 -18.36
N ILE A 71 -10.07 -0.94 -17.12
CA ILE A 71 -9.12 -0.13 -16.34
C ILE A 71 -7.85 -0.94 -16.11
N LEU A 72 -7.99 -2.19 -15.66
CA LEU A 72 -6.84 -3.09 -15.47
C LEU A 72 -6.06 -3.31 -16.78
N GLU A 73 -6.76 -3.53 -17.90
CA GLU A 73 -6.12 -3.67 -19.21
C GLU A 73 -5.37 -2.40 -19.65
N ASN A 74 -5.96 -1.21 -19.44
CA ASN A 74 -5.34 0.08 -19.78
C ASN A 74 -4.11 0.39 -18.92
N GLU A 75 -4.15 0.04 -17.63
CA GLU A 75 -3.05 0.19 -16.68
C GLU A 75 -2.00 -0.94 -16.83
N GLN A 76 -2.20 -1.85 -17.80
CA GLN A 76 -1.35 -3.04 -18.03
C GLN A 76 -1.23 -3.94 -16.79
N ILE A 77 -2.28 -3.96 -15.97
CA ILE A 77 -2.35 -4.72 -14.73
C ILE A 77 -2.94 -6.10 -15.00
N ASN A 78 -2.11 -7.12 -14.94
CA ASN A 78 -2.57 -8.50 -14.90
C ASN A 78 -2.57 -9.03 -13.44
N LEU A 79 -3.76 -9.21 -12.87
CA LEU A 79 -3.92 -9.77 -11.51
C LEU A 79 -3.25 -11.15 -11.33
N LYS A 80 -2.99 -11.89 -12.43
CA LYS A 80 -2.32 -13.20 -12.40
C LYS A 80 -0.79 -13.12 -12.43
N GLU A 81 -0.20 -12.00 -12.85
CA GLU A 81 1.26 -11.85 -13.04
C GLU A 81 1.88 -10.81 -12.10
N MET A 82 1.11 -10.38 -11.09
CA MET A 82 1.49 -9.32 -10.14
C MET A 82 2.83 -9.50 -9.41
N ASN A 83 3.27 -10.74 -9.18
CA ASN A 83 4.57 -11.00 -8.55
C ASN A 83 5.75 -10.43 -9.37
N GLN A 84 5.57 -10.28 -10.69
CA GLN A 84 6.56 -9.72 -11.61
C GLN A 84 6.62 -8.18 -11.55
N TYR A 85 5.59 -7.51 -11.01
CA TYR A 85 5.57 -6.05 -10.91
C TYR A 85 6.31 -5.50 -9.69
N SER A 86 6.93 -6.37 -8.88
CA SER A 86 7.80 -5.95 -7.77
C SER A 86 8.91 -4.98 -8.21
N GLU A 87 9.34 -5.06 -9.47
CA GLU A 87 10.36 -4.20 -10.06
C GLU A 87 9.80 -2.89 -10.67
N ASN A 88 8.47 -2.73 -10.76
CA ASN A 88 7.82 -1.55 -11.33
C ASN A 88 6.88 -0.85 -10.32
N PRO A 89 7.42 0.07 -9.50
CA PRO A 89 6.65 0.78 -8.48
C PRO A 89 5.46 1.58 -9.02
N SER A 90 5.53 2.08 -10.26
CA SER A 90 4.48 2.93 -10.84
C SER A 90 3.17 2.16 -11.05
N ILE A 91 3.26 0.91 -11.52
CA ILE A 91 2.09 0.03 -11.68
C ILE A 91 1.42 -0.21 -10.32
N TRP A 92 2.20 -0.34 -9.25
CA TRP A 92 1.67 -0.47 -7.89
C TRP A 92 0.95 0.78 -7.41
N VAL A 93 1.42 1.98 -7.76
CA VAL A 93 0.73 3.23 -7.41
C VAL A 93 -0.67 3.26 -8.00
N GLU A 94 -0.78 3.00 -9.30
CA GLU A 94 -2.05 3.02 -10.03
C GLU A 94 -3.01 1.96 -9.48
N PHE A 95 -2.52 0.72 -9.34
CA PHE A 95 -3.31 -0.37 -8.80
C PHE A 95 -3.83 -0.11 -7.38
N LEU A 96 -2.95 0.32 -6.47
CA LEU A 96 -3.31 0.57 -5.07
C LEU A 96 -4.27 1.76 -4.92
N THR A 97 -4.15 2.75 -5.80
CA THR A 97 -5.10 3.87 -5.90
C THR A 97 -6.48 3.37 -6.31
N THR A 98 -6.52 2.56 -7.37
CA THR A 98 -7.76 2.02 -7.92
C THR A 98 -8.46 1.11 -6.90
N ILE A 99 -7.74 0.19 -6.25
CA ILE A 99 -8.31 -0.62 -5.16
C ILE A 99 -8.85 0.25 -4.03
N SER A 100 -8.06 1.22 -3.56
CA SER A 100 -8.47 2.05 -2.42
C SER A 100 -9.75 2.83 -2.73
N MET A 101 -9.90 3.30 -3.97
CA MET A 101 -11.13 3.95 -4.42
C MET A 101 -12.33 2.98 -4.37
N LEU A 102 -12.16 1.77 -4.92
CA LEU A 102 -13.22 0.77 -4.98
C LEU A 102 -13.63 0.27 -3.58
N LEU A 103 -12.67 0.05 -2.68
CA LEU A 103 -12.96 -0.36 -1.30
C LEU A 103 -13.53 0.75 -0.41
N ASN A 104 -13.56 1.99 -0.90
CA ASN A 104 -14.20 3.11 -0.23
C ASN A 104 -15.66 3.34 -0.65
N ILE A 105 -16.19 2.51 -1.55
CA ILE A 105 -17.62 2.53 -1.89
C ILE A 105 -18.44 2.25 -0.61
N GLN A 106 -19.40 3.13 -0.33
CA GLN A 106 -20.34 2.99 0.78
C GLN A 106 -21.46 2.00 0.42
N ASP A 107 -21.09 0.73 0.26
CA ASP A 107 -22.03 -0.35 0.02
C ASP A 107 -22.11 -1.29 1.23
N ASN A 108 -23.33 -1.53 1.74
CA ASN A 108 -23.54 -2.32 2.95
C ASN A 108 -23.11 -3.79 2.79
N TYR A 109 -23.25 -4.37 1.60
CA TYR A 109 -22.87 -5.76 1.36
C TYR A 109 -21.35 -5.90 1.41
N LEU A 110 -20.63 -5.03 0.69
CA LEU A 110 -19.17 -4.96 0.71
C LEU A 110 -18.63 -4.72 2.13
N GLN A 111 -19.15 -3.72 2.83
CA GLN A 111 -18.64 -3.33 4.14
C GLN A 111 -18.95 -4.33 5.25
N THR A 112 -20.00 -5.15 5.12
CA THR A 112 -20.39 -6.14 6.14
C THR A 112 -19.68 -7.48 5.95
N ILE A 113 -19.55 -7.95 4.71
CA ILE A 113 -18.99 -9.28 4.42
C ILE A 113 -17.47 -9.26 4.41
N PHE A 114 -16.88 -8.18 3.88
CA PHE A 114 -15.44 -8.11 3.63
C PHE A 114 -14.73 -7.12 4.55
N THR A 115 -15.31 -6.80 5.71
CA THR A 115 -14.78 -5.76 6.62
C THR A 115 -13.31 -6.02 6.99
N GLU A 116 -12.98 -7.26 7.35
CA GLU A 116 -11.65 -7.64 7.80
C GLU A 116 -10.63 -7.56 6.64
N GLN A 117 -10.99 -8.07 5.46
CA GLN A 117 -10.16 -7.99 4.25
C GLN A 117 -9.95 -6.52 3.85
N ILE A 118 -10.98 -5.68 3.91
CA ILE A 118 -10.89 -4.25 3.61
C ILE A 118 -9.96 -3.53 4.61
N LYS A 119 -10.07 -3.82 5.91
CA LYS A 119 -9.18 -3.26 6.94
C LYS A 119 -7.73 -3.67 6.70
N GLU A 120 -7.49 -4.94 6.41
CA GLU A 120 -6.14 -5.45 6.17
C GLU A 120 -5.54 -4.84 4.91
N ILE A 121 -6.29 -4.78 3.81
CA ILE A 121 -5.86 -4.10 2.58
C ILE A 121 -5.51 -2.64 2.90
N LYS A 122 -6.40 -1.88 3.53
CA LYS A 122 -6.14 -0.46 3.85
C LYS A 122 -4.90 -0.27 4.72
N THR A 123 -4.66 -1.17 5.68
CA THR A 123 -3.49 -1.16 6.54
C THR A 123 -2.21 -1.41 5.74
N ASN A 124 -2.21 -2.43 4.89
CA ASN A 124 -1.06 -2.78 4.06
C ASN A 124 -0.76 -1.72 3.01
N ILE A 125 -1.78 -1.14 2.37
CA ILE A 125 -1.58 0.00 1.45
C ILE A 125 -0.95 1.18 2.21
N LYS A 126 -1.35 1.46 3.45
CA LYS A 126 -0.77 2.56 4.26
C LYS A 126 0.70 2.33 4.58
N ILE A 127 1.10 1.08 4.79
CA ILE A 127 2.49 0.71 5.00
C ILE A 127 3.25 0.87 3.67
N LEU A 128 2.70 0.37 2.56
CA LEU A 128 3.30 0.49 1.23
C LEU A 128 3.46 1.96 0.78
N ASP A 129 2.47 2.82 0.98
CA ASP A 129 2.54 4.25 0.64
C ASP A 129 3.69 4.95 1.38
N LYS A 130 3.88 4.62 2.66
CA LYS A 130 4.99 5.16 3.48
C LYS A 130 6.35 4.63 3.03
N SER A 131 6.46 3.32 2.79
CA SER A 131 7.73 2.67 2.47
C SER A 131 8.21 2.99 1.06
N LEU A 132 7.30 2.97 0.08
CA LEU A 132 7.61 3.25 -1.32
C LEU A 132 7.51 4.75 -1.64
N ARG A 133 7.11 5.59 -0.68
CA ARG A 133 6.90 7.05 -0.84
C ARG A 133 5.99 7.36 -2.02
N LEU A 134 4.91 6.59 -2.16
CA LEU A 134 4.00 6.68 -3.31
C LEU A 134 3.21 8.00 -3.33
N ARG A 135 3.17 8.72 -2.19
CA ARG A 135 2.45 10.00 -2.02
C ARG A 135 0.98 9.89 -2.40
N LEU A 136 0.40 8.71 -2.16
CA LEU A 136 -0.98 8.43 -2.50
C LEU A 136 -1.93 9.36 -1.74
N ASN A 137 -1.56 9.81 -0.53
CA ASN A 137 -2.37 10.72 0.31
C ASN A 137 -3.81 10.22 0.54
N LEU A 138 -4.05 8.91 0.37
CA LEU A 138 -5.38 8.28 0.43
C LEU A 138 -5.94 8.17 1.86
N TYR A 139 -5.19 8.62 2.86
CA TYR A 139 -5.48 8.46 4.29
C TYR A 139 -5.97 9.72 4.98
N HIS A 140 -6.02 10.84 4.28
CA HIS A 140 -6.66 12.05 4.79
C HIS A 140 -8.14 12.04 4.40
N LYS A 141 -8.98 11.74 5.39
CA LYS A 141 -10.38 12.16 5.43
C LYS A 141 -10.48 13.43 6.24
#